data_AF-A0A0E3PDQ6-F1
#
_entry.id   AF-A0A0E3PDQ6-F1
#
_cell.length_a   1.000
_cell.length_b   1.000
_cell.length_c   1.000
_cell.angle_alpha   90.00
_cell.angle_beta   90.00
_cell.angle_gamma   90.00
#
_symmetry.space_group_name_H-M   'P 1'
#
loop_
_entity.id
_entity.type
_entity.pdbx_description
1 polymer ?
#
loop_
_entity_poly.entity_id
_entity_poly.type
_entity_poly.pdbx_seq_one_letter_code
_entity_poly.pdbx_strand_id
1 'polypeptide(L)'
;MLKDDKFRALLYITAFILAIGTFFYHSVEGWGWLDSLYFSVITLTTVGYGDFTPKTNIGKFFTIVYIFIGLGILVGFVTPIGEYIVDRRLEKVQKREQKTETSENEFDFSGVIGKLRGKR
;
A
#
# COMPACT_ATOMS: atom_id res chain seq x y z
N MET A 1 -6.45 0.17 6.35
CA MET A 1 -5.13 0.52 5.80
C MET A 1 -3.99 0.27 6.79
N LEU A 2 -3.81 1.04 7.88
CA LEU A 2 -2.75 0.73 8.89
C LEU A 2 -3.12 -0.40 9.86
N LYS A 3 -4.41 -0.78 9.93
CA LYS A 3 -4.93 -1.80 10.86
C LYS A 3 -5.00 -3.20 10.25
N ASP A 4 -4.68 -3.34 8.96
CA ASP A 4 -4.69 -4.63 8.27
C ASP A 4 -3.42 -5.39 8.64
N ASP A 5 -3.56 -6.60 9.17
CA ASP A 5 -2.43 -7.40 9.66
C ASP A 5 -1.39 -7.66 8.56
N LYS A 6 -1.86 -7.84 7.31
CA LYS A 6 -0.99 -7.96 6.13
C LYS A 6 -0.13 -6.70 5.91
N PHE A 7 -0.74 -5.50 5.99
CA PHE A 7 -0.04 -4.23 5.79
C PHE A 7 0.98 -3.97 6.91
N ARG A 8 0.61 -4.29 8.16
CA ARG A 8 1.53 -4.19 9.30
C ARG A 8 2.71 -5.16 9.15
N ALA A 9 2.46 -6.41 8.76
CA ALA A 9 3.51 -7.38 8.50
C ALA A 9 4.47 -6.91 7.40
N LEU A 10 3.95 -6.40 6.28
CA LEU A 10 4.74 -5.82 5.19
C LEU A 10 5.62 -4.65 5.67
N LEU A 11 5.07 -3.75 6.49
CA LEU A 11 5.84 -2.65 7.07
C LEU A 11 6.96 -3.14 8.00
N TYR A 12 6.69 -4.11 8.89
CA TYR A 12 7.70 -4.66 9.77
C TYR A 12 8.80 -5.40 8.99
N ILE A 13 8.44 -6.18 7.97
CA ILE A 13 9.39 -6.85 7.08
C ILE A 13 10.26 -5.82 6.36
N THR A 14 9.65 -4.77 5.81
CA THR A 14 10.37 -3.69 5.13
C THR A 14 11.35 -3.00 6.07
N ALA A 15 10.93 -2.63 7.28
CA ALA A 15 11.79 -2.01 8.27
C ALA A 15 12.95 -2.92 8.69
N PHE A 16 12.68 -4.22 8.84
CA PHE A 16 13.69 -5.22 9.17
C PHE A 16 14.74 -5.39 8.05
N ILE A 17 14.28 -5.48 6.79
CA ILE A 17 15.17 -5.58 5.63
C ILE A 17 16.01 -4.30 5.46
N LEU A 18 15.41 -3.12 5.68
CA LEU A 18 16.15 -1.85 5.68
C LEU A 18 17.22 -1.81 6.78
N ALA A 19 16.91 -2.29 7.99
CA ALA A 19 17.88 -2.35 9.07
C ALA A 19 19.06 -3.29 8.74
N ILE A 20 18.76 -4.48 8.17
CA ILE A 20 19.79 -5.42 7.71
C ILE A 20 20.64 -4.80 6.61
N GLY A 21 20.03 -4.21 5.59
CA GLY A 21 20.74 -3.56 4.49
C GLY A 21 21.63 -2.43 5.00
N THR A 22 21.10 -1.57 5.86
CA THR A 22 21.84 -0.44 6.47
C THR A 22 23.04 -0.94 7.25
N PHE A 23 22.86 -1.94 8.12
CA PHE A 23 23.95 -2.51 8.91
C PHE A 23 25.01 -3.15 8.02
N PHE A 24 24.59 -3.87 6.97
CA PHE A 24 25.50 -4.52 6.04
C PHE A 24 26.33 -3.49 5.25
N TYR A 25 25.71 -2.47 4.66
CA TYR A 25 26.45 -1.44 3.92
C TYR A 25 27.35 -0.61 4.83
N HIS A 26 26.92 -0.31 6.06
CA HIS A 26 27.78 0.34 7.05
C HIS A 26 29.02 -0.50 7.34
N SER A 27 28.86 -1.81 7.56
CA SER A 27 29.96 -2.70 7.93
C SER A 27 30.87 -3.07 6.76
N VAL A 28 30.35 -3.21 5.54
CA VAL A 28 31.09 -3.73 4.38
C VAL A 28 31.67 -2.60 3.52
N GLU A 29 30.89 -1.54 3.30
CA GLU A 29 31.32 -0.39 2.49
C GLU A 29 31.88 0.76 3.34
N GLY A 30 31.73 0.71 4.67
CA GLY A 30 32.26 1.71 5.60
C GLY A 30 31.55 3.07 5.53
N TRP A 31 30.36 3.12 4.94
CA TRP A 31 29.56 4.36 4.82
C TRP A 31 28.97 4.78 6.15
N GLY A 32 28.61 6.06 6.29
CA GLY A 32 27.88 6.53 7.47
C GLY A 32 26.54 5.79 7.64
N TRP A 33 25.99 5.78 8.87
CA TRP A 33 24.69 5.15 9.14
C TRP A 33 23.57 5.74 8.29
N LEU A 34 23.56 7.07 8.12
CA LEU A 34 22.56 7.76 7.30
C LEU A 34 22.74 7.47 5.81
N ASP A 35 23.98 7.46 5.32
CA ASP A 35 24.29 7.15 3.91
C ASP A 35 23.92 5.69 3.57
N SER A 36 24.18 4.77 4.50
CA SER A 36 23.83 3.36 4.37
C SER A 36 22.32 3.14 4.36
N LEU A 37 21.59 3.87 5.21
CA LEU A 37 20.13 3.84 5.24
C LEU A 37 19.55 4.45 3.97
N TYR A 38 20.08 5.59 3.55
CA TYR A 38 19.71 6.26 2.31
C TYR A 38 19.88 5.31 1.11
N PHE A 39 21.06 4.71 0.96
CA PHE A 39 21.33 3.75 -0.11
C PHE A 39 20.37 2.55 -0.07
N SER A 40 20.13 2.01 1.12
CA SER A 40 19.20 0.88 1.32
C SER A 40 17.78 1.24 0.89
N VAL A 41 17.30 2.45 1.22
CA VAL A 41 15.96 2.93 0.86
C VAL A 41 15.85 3.17 -0.65
N ILE A 42 16.77 3.92 -1.26
CA ILE A 42 16.70 4.23 -2.71
C ILE A 42 16.85 2.97 -3.57
N THR A 43 17.58 1.96 -3.08
CA THR A 43 17.73 0.66 -3.75
C THR A 43 16.44 -0.16 -3.62
N LEU A 44 15.87 -0.24 -2.41
CA LEU A 44 14.64 -1.00 -2.15
C LEU A 44 13.43 -0.42 -2.89
N THR A 45 13.36 0.91 -2.97
CA THR A 45 12.32 1.65 -3.71
C THR A 45 12.59 1.73 -5.21
N THR A 46 13.68 1.14 -5.71
CA THR A 46 14.09 1.15 -7.12
C THR A 46 14.32 2.55 -7.72
N VAL A 47 14.56 3.56 -6.89
CA VAL A 47 14.88 4.93 -7.33
C VAL A 47 16.30 4.98 -7.89
N GLY A 48 17.27 4.44 -7.14
CA GLY A 48 18.64 4.20 -7.62
C GLY A 48 19.36 5.40 -8.27
N TYR A 49 19.55 6.50 -7.54
CA TYR A 49 20.23 7.69 -8.08
C TYR A 49 21.68 7.45 -8.56
N GLY A 50 22.35 6.42 -8.03
CA GLY A 50 23.70 6.03 -8.45
C GLY A 50 24.82 6.90 -7.87
N ASP A 51 24.51 7.75 -6.90
CA ASP A 51 25.46 8.57 -6.14
C ASP A 51 26.29 7.72 -5.16
N PHE A 52 25.67 6.74 -4.52
CA PHE A 52 26.35 5.68 -3.76
C PHE A 52 26.28 4.36 -4.53
N THR A 53 27.41 3.68 -4.65
CA THR A 53 27.49 2.34 -5.28
C THR A 53 28.49 1.47 -4.53
N PRO A 54 28.15 0.19 -4.27
CA PRO A 54 29.04 -0.72 -3.56
C PRO A 54 30.32 -0.95 -4.37
N LYS A 55 31.47 -0.73 -3.75
CA LYS A 55 32.78 -0.90 -4.37
C LYS A 55 33.32 -2.30 -4.14
N THR A 56 32.93 -2.94 -3.03
CA THR A 56 33.40 -4.29 -2.70
C THR A 56 32.67 -5.35 -3.53
N ASN A 57 33.36 -6.45 -3.83
CA ASN A 57 32.75 -7.58 -4.55
C ASN A 57 31.58 -8.19 -3.76
N ILE A 58 31.73 -8.25 -2.43
CA ILE A 58 30.71 -8.75 -1.50
C ILE A 58 29.51 -7.80 -1.46
N GLY A 59 29.75 -6.49 -1.39
CA GLY A 59 28.71 -5.46 -1.45
C GLY A 59 27.88 -5.56 -2.72
N LYS A 60 28.53 -5.69 -3.89
CA LYS A 60 27.84 -5.86 -5.17
C LYS A 60 26.96 -7.11 -5.21
N PHE A 61 27.49 -8.25 -4.75
CA PHE A 61 26.71 -9.49 -4.71
C PHE A 61 25.49 -9.37 -3.79
N PHE A 62 25.67 -8.79 -2.61
CA PHE A 62 24.57 -8.52 -1.69
C PHE A 62 23.53 -7.60 -2.30
N THR A 63 23.94 -6.50 -2.96
CA THR A 63 23.02 -5.57 -3.61
C THR A 63 22.18 -6.25 -4.68
N ILE A 64 22.75 -7.16 -5.47
CA ILE A 64 22.00 -7.93 -6.46
C ILE A 64 20.87 -8.71 -5.78
N VAL A 65 21.17 -9.48 -4.73
CA VAL A 65 20.17 -10.24 -3.96
C VAL A 65 19.15 -9.31 -3.31
N TYR A 66 19.61 -8.20 -2.74
CA TYR A 66 18.79 -7.21 -2.05
C TYR A 66 17.75 -6.57 -2.99
N ILE A 67 18.10 -6.32 -4.25
CA ILE A 67 17.16 -5.79 -5.25
C ILE A 67 16.02 -6.79 -5.53
N PHE A 68 16.32 -8.09 -5.66
CA PHE A 68 15.27 -9.10 -5.86
C PHE A 68 14.30 -9.17 -4.68
N ILE A 69 14.81 -9.06 -3.45
CA ILE A 69 13.98 -8.98 -2.24
C ILE A 69 13.11 -7.72 -2.26
N GLY A 70 13.70 -6.57 -2.64
CA GLY A 70 12.99 -5.30 -2.78
C GLY A 70 11.83 -5.36 -3.75
N LEU A 71 12.04 -5.98 -4.93
CA LEU A 71 10.95 -6.21 -5.89
C LEU A 71 9.80 -7.02 -5.29
N GLY A 72 10.11 -8.09 -4.56
CA GLY A 72 9.09 -8.90 -3.88
C GLY A 72 8.27 -8.11 -2.87
N ILE A 73 8.93 -7.24 -2.10
CA ILE A 73 8.27 -6.35 -1.14
C ILE A 73 7.37 -5.34 -1.86
N LEU A 74 7.87 -4.71 -2.93
CA LEU A 74 7.09 -3.76 -3.73
C LEU A 74 5.81 -4.40 -4.30
N VAL A 75 5.91 -5.61 -4.86
CA VAL A 75 4.75 -6.37 -5.32
C VAL A 75 3.81 -6.71 -4.16
N GLY A 76 4.37 -7.08 -2.99
CA GLY A 76 3.59 -7.34 -1.79
C GLY A 76 2.75 -6.14 -1.31
N PHE A 77 3.22 -4.91 -1.54
CA PHE A 77 2.43 -3.70 -1.24
C PHE A 77 1.27 -3.46 -2.22
N VAL A 78 1.33 -4.00 -3.45
CA VAL A 78 0.27 -3.79 -4.47
C VAL A 78 -1.06 -4.39 -4.02
N THR A 79 -1.07 -5.59 -3.44
CA THR A 79 -2.29 -6.29 -3.02
C THR A 79 -3.13 -5.50 -2.00
N PRO A 80 -2.61 -5.10 -0.82
CA PRO A 80 -3.40 -4.35 0.16
C PRO A 80 -3.80 -2.96 -0.34
N ILE A 81 -3.00 -2.33 -1.20
CA ILE A 81 -3.37 -1.06 -1.84
C ILE A 81 -4.54 -1.28 -2.82
N GLY A 82 -4.50 -2.36 -3.60
CA GLY A 82 -5.57 -2.75 -4.52
C GLY A 82 -6.88 -3.04 -3.79
N GLU A 83 -6.84 -3.87 -2.74
CA GLU A 83 -7.99 -4.15 -1.87
C GLU A 83 -8.59 -2.84 -1.32
N TYR A 84 -7.76 -1.94 -0.80
CA TYR A 84 -8.21 -0.65 -0.29
C TYR A 84 -8.90 0.23 -1.35
N ILE A 85 -8.39 0.27 -2.58
CA ILE A 85 -9.00 1.06 -3.67
C ILE A 85 -10.34 0.45 -4.09
N VAL A 86 -10.42 -0.88 -4.18
CA VAL A 86 -11.63 -1.61 -4.59
C VAL A 86 -12.73 -1.45 -3.55
N ASP A 87 -12.44 -1.65 -2.27
CA ASP A 87 -13.41 -1.53 -1.18
C ASP A 87 -14.04 -0.14 -1.15
N ARG A 88 -13.23 0.91 -1.35
CA ARG A 88 -13.70 2.30 -1.44
C ARG A 88 -14.61 2.56 -2.63
N ARG A 89 -14.47 1.81 -3.73
CA ARG A 89 -15.38 1.90 -4.88
C ARG A 89 -16.70 1.20 -4.58
N LEU A 90 -16.66 0.01 -3.98
CA LEU A 90 -17.86 -0.76 -3.62
C LEU A 90 -18.73 0.00 -2.60
N GLU A 91 -18.13 0.60 -1.57
CA GLU A 91 -18.85 1.43 -0.59
C GLU A 91 -19.60 2.60 -1.26
N LYS A 92 -19.04 3.21 -2.31
CA LYS A 92 -19.66 4.32 -3.03
C LYS A 92 -20.80 3.87 -3.94
N VAL A 93 -20.68 2.70 -4.56
CA VAL A 93 -21.73 2.12 -5.41
C VAL A 93 -22.93 1.70 -4.56
N GLN A 94 -22.70 0.97 -3.48
CA GLN A 94 -23.76 0.54 -2.55
C GLN A 94 -24.52 1.73 -1.96
N LYS A 95 -23.82 2.78 -1.53
CA LYS A 95 -24.47 4.01 -1.03
C LYS A 95 -25.33 4.72 -2.09
N ARG A 96 -25.00 4.58 -3.38
CA ARG A 96 -25.83 5.12 -4.47
C ARG A 96 -27.07 4.28 -4.69
N GLU A 97 -26.93 2.95 -4.76
CA GLU A 97 -28.06 2.02 -4.91
C GLU A 97 -29.05 2.15 -3.76
N GLN A 98 -28.56 2.17 -2.52
CA GLN A 98 -29.40 2.30 -1.33
C GLN A 98 -30.15 3.65 -1.27
N LYS A 99 -29.53 4.72 -1.78
CA LYS A 99 -30.17 6.04 -1.88
C LYS A 99 -31.26 6.08 -2.96
N THR A 100 -31.05 5.38 -4.07
CA THR A 100 -32.05 5.22 -5.15
C THR A 100 -33.25 4.39 -4.68
N GLU A 101 -33.02 3.23 -4.04
CA GLU A 101 -34.08 2.38 -3.51
C GLU A 101 -34.91 3.06 -2.41
N THR A 102 -34.26 3.81 -1.52
CA THR A 102 -34.96 4.58 -0.48
C THR A 102 -35.83 5.68 -1.09
N SER A 103 -35.33 6.33 -2.15
CA SER A 103 -36.09 7.37 -2.85
C SER A 103 -37.31 6.79 -3.58
N GLU A 104 -37.16 5.66 -4.29
CA GLU A 104 -38.30 4.98 -4.95
C GLU A 104 -39.38 4.55 -3.95
N ASN A 105 -39.00 3.95 -2.82
CA ASN A 105 -39.96 3.54 -1.79
C ASN A 105 -40.72 4.74 -1.18
N GLU A 106 -40.06 5.88 -1.01
CA GLU A 106 -40.69 7.11 -0.49
C GLU A 106 -41.71 7.69 -1.48
N PHE A 107 -41.42 7.66 -2.80
CA PHE A 107 -42.37 8.08 -3.83
C PHE A 107 -43.59 7.14 -3.94
N ASP A 108 -43.40 5.82 -3.85
CA ASP A 108 -44.50 4.85 -3.90
C ASP A 108 -45.47 5.02 -2.73
N PHE A 109 -44.94 5.15 -1.50
CA PHE A 109 -45.76 5.42 -0.31
C PHE A 109 -46.58 6.72 -0.43
N SER A 110 -45.96 7.80 -0.95
CA SER A 110 -46.64 9.07 -1.17
C SER A 110 -47.79 8.94 -2.20
N GLY A 111 -47.56 8.19 -3.29
CA GLY A 111 -48.56 7.89 -4.30
C GLY A 111 -49.75 7.10 -3.75
N VAL A 112 -49.50 6.11 -2.89
CA VAL A 112 -50.54 5.32 -2.21
C VAL A 112 -51.37 6.19 -1.27
N ILE A 113 -50.73 7.05 -0.46
CA ILE A 113 -51.43 7.95 0.47
C ILE A 113 -52.29 8.96 -0.30
N GLY A 114 -51.79 9.51 -1.41
CA GLY A 114 -52.54 10.40 -2.30
C GLY A 114 -53.82 9.75 -2.84
N LYS A 115 -53.73 8.47 -3.23
CA LYS A 115 -54.86 7.69 -3.75
C LYS A 115 -55.90 7.37 -2.68
N LEU A 116 -55.49 7.14 -1.44
CA LEU A 116 -56.39 6.89 -0.30
C LEU A 116 -57.14 8.15 0.14
N ARG A 117 -56.52 9.32 0.01
CA ARG A 117 -57.11 10.61 0.42
C ARG A 117 -58.13 11.15 -0.59
N GLY A 118 -58.04 10.78 -1.87
CA GLY A 118 -58.97 11.21 -2.93
C GLY A 118 -60.28 10.43 -3.05
N LYS A 119 -60.54 9.45 -2.14
CA LYS A 119 -61.70 8.55 -2.22
C LYS A 119 -62.80 8.84 -1.18
N ARG A 120 -62.85 10.05 -0.62
CA ARG A 120 -63.98 10.55 0.18
C ARG A 120 -64.66 11.70 -0.53
#